data_AF-A0A2C5T952-F1
#
_entry.id   AF-A0A2C5T952-F1
#
_cell.length_a   1.000
_cell.length_b   1.000
_cell.length_c   1.000
_cell.angle_alpha   90.00
_cell.angle_beta   90.00
_cell.angle_gamma   90.00
#
_symmetry.space_group_name_H-M   'P 1'
#
loop_
_entity.id
_entity.type
_entity.pdbx_description
1 polymer ?
#
loop_
_entity_poly.entity_id
_entity_poly.type
_entity_poly.pdbx_seq_one_letter_code
_entity_poly.pdbx_strand_id
1 'polypeptide(L)'
;MSVDMQSLYKHVAWCVWHEGLRLYDNGVPGQLKDLSFLRSSCLKLQQHREAAGALISAASDSELAAVMSQIESRVDREHNLAGHIRWLAYHAARHAELQNLLAEGKYNEIRSLYYRHHNHNSNARFLLSCVSNGYLADLIKGL
;
A
#
# COMPACT_ATOMS: atom_id res chain seq x y z
N MET A 1 -26.80 -4.39 -10.62
CA MET A 1 -25.74 -4.64 -11.63
C MET A 1 -24.42 -4.70 -10.88
N SER A 2 -23.61 -5.74 -11.06
CA SER A 2 -22.25 -5.80 -10.49
C SER A 2 -21.32 -4.87 -11.27
N VAL A 3 -20.39 -4.22 -10.59
CA VAL A 3 -19.39 -3.37 -11.26
C VAL A 3 -18.32 -4.23 -11.95
N ASP A 4 -17.62 -3.66 -12.93
CA ASP A 4 -16.43 -4.32 -13.50
C ASP A 4 -15.32 -4.39 -12.44
N MET A 5 -15.16 -5.57 -11.85
CA MET A 5 -14.21 -5.85 -10.78
C MET A 5 -12.75 -5.59 -11.17
N GLN A 6 -12.40 -5.78 -12.45
CA GLN A 6 -11.02 -5.55 -12.90
C GLN A 6 -10.72 -4.05 -12.99
N SER A 7 -11.64 -3.26 -13.53
CA SER A 7 -11.52 -1.81 -13.53
C SER A 7 -11.57 -1.24 -12.11
N LEU A 8 -12.43 -1.78 -11.24
CA LEU A 8 -12.50 -1.39 -9.84
C LEU A 8 -11.16 -1.62 -9.14
N TYR A 9 -10.57 -2.81 -9.30
CA TYR A 9 -9.24 -3.11 -8.77
C TYR A 9 -8.20 -2.10 -9.24
N LYS A 10 -8.14 -1.81 -10.55
CA LYS A 10 -7.15 -0.86 -11.09
C LYS A 10 -7.27 0.52 -10.46
N HIS A 11 -8.48 1.04 -10.31
CA HIS A 11 -8.71 2.36 -9.73
C HIS A 11 -8.44 2.40 -8.22
N VAL A 12 -8.86 1.38 -7.46
CA VAL A 12 -8.60 1.30 -6.02
C VAL A 12 -7.11 1.08 -5.75
N ALA A 13 -6.46 0.17 -6.49
CA ALA A 13 -5.03 -0.08 -6.37
C ALA A 13 -4.23 1.20 -6.67
N TRP A 14 -4.59 1.97 -7.70
CA TRP A 14 -3.96 3.26 -7.99
C TRP A 14 -4.00 4.21 -6.79
N CYS A 15 -5.15 4.35 -6.12
CA CYS A 15 -5.25 5.19 -4.92
C CYS A 15 -4.28 4.74 -3.82
N VAL A 16 -4.02 3.44 -3.70
CA VAL A 16 -3.16 2.87 -2.67
C VAL A 16 -1.68 3.02 -3.04
N TRP A 17 -1.26 2.45 -4.16
CA TRP A 17 0.17 2.32 -4.51
C TRP A 17 0.74 3.58 -5.17
N HIS A 18 -0.08 4.36 -5.89
CA HIS A 18 0.38 5.57 -6.61
C HIS A 18 0.09 6.85 -5.82
N GLU A 19 -1.08 6.95 -5.19
CA GLU A 19 -1.45 8.14 -4.39
C GLU A 19 -1.14 7.98 -2.89
N GLY A 20 -0.75 6.79 -2.44
CA GLY A 20 -0.30 6.56 -1.08
C GLY A 20 -1.40 6.35 -0.04
N LEU A 21 -2.64 6.05 -0.44
CA LEU A 21 -3.71 5.69 0.49
C LEU A 21 -3.34 4.42 1.28
N ARG A 22 -2.98 4.60 2.55
CA ARG A 22 -2.57 3.50 3.43
C ARG A 22 -3.78 2.64 3.81
N LEU A 23 -3.77 1.37 3.39
CA LEU A 23 -4.85 0.40 3.63
C LEU A 23 -4.97 -0.02 5.10
N TYR A 24 -3.83 -0.30 5.74
CA TYR A 24 -3.80 -0.85 7.09
C TYR A 24 -3.50 0.21 8.15
N ASP A 25 -4.00 0.02 9.36
CA ASP A 25 -3.69 0.86 10.51
C ASP A 25 -2.23 0.72 10.99
N ASN A 26 -1.94 1.29 12.17
CA ASN A 26 -0.61 1.24 12.80
C ASN A 26 -0.40 0.00 13.68
N GLY A 27 -1.39 -0.90 13.80
CA GLY A 27 -1.25 -2.13 14.56
C GLY A 27 -0.16 -3.04 13.99
N VAL A 28 0.19 -4.08 14.74
CA VAL A 28 1.17 -5.09 14.34
C VAL A 28 0.50 -6.46 14.55
N PRO A 29 0.10 -7.18 13.48
CA PRO A 29 0.42 -6.92 12.07
C PRO A 29 -0.32 -5.73 11.46
N GLY A 30 -1.44 -5.29 12.04
CA GLY A 30 -2.26 -4.17 11.55
C GLY A 30 -3.52 -4.66 10.83
N GLN A 31 -4.62 -3.92 10.97
CA GLN A 31 -5.92 -4.28 10.40
C GLN A 31 -6.27 -3.37 9.23
N LEU A 32 -7.06 -3.90 8.28
CA LEU A 32 -7.61 -3.09 7.20
C LEU A 32 -8.45 -1.98 7.83
N LYS A 33 -8.21 -0.73 7.41
CA LYS A 33 -9.01 0.41 7.86
C LYS A 33 -10.46 0.26 7.42
N ASP A 34 -11.33 1.00 8.11
CA ASP A 34 -12.74 1.05 7.79
C ASP A 34 -13.01 1.33 6.30
N LEU A 35 -13.91 0.55 5.70
CA LEU A 35 -14.19 0.62 4.27
C LEU A 35 -14.83 1.95 3.86
N SER A 36 -15.63 2.57 4.73
CA SER A 36 -16.23 3.88 4.45
C SER A 36 -15.14 4.98 4.39
N PHE A 37 -14.16 4.90 5.28
CA PHE A 37 -12.98 5.76 5.26
C PHE A 37 -12.13 5.54 3.99
N LEU A 38 -11.88 4.29 3.63
CA LEU A 38 -11.09 3.96 2.43
C LEU A 38 -11.82 4.38 1.15
N ARG A 39 -13.13 4.14 1.04
CA ARG A 39 -13.96 4.58 -0.08
C ARG A 39 -13.90 6.10 -0.23
N SER A 40 -14.22 6.84 0.83
CA SER A 40 -14.22 8.32 0.79
C SER A 40 -12.85 8.90 0.44
N SER A 41 -11.77 8.28 0.94
CA SER A 41 -10.40 8.65 0.59
C SER A 41 -10.09 8.39 -0.89
N CYS A 42 -10.46 7.23 -1.42
CA CYS A 42 -10.34 6.92 -2.86
C CYS A 42 -11.11 7.92 -3.73
N LEU A 43 -12.35 8.25 -3.36
CA LEU A 43 -13.17 9.22 -4.10
C LEU A 43 -12.54 10.61 -4.11
N LYS A 44 -11.98 11.05 -2.98
CA LYS A 44 -11.25 12.31 -2.89
C LYS A 44 -10.02 12.33 -3.80
N LEU A 45 -9.26 11.23 -3.84
CA LEU A 45 -8.08 11.09 -4.71
C LEU A 45 -8.45 11.01 -6.19
N GLN A 46 -9.62 10.47 -6.52
CA GLN A 46 -10.13 10.31 -7.89
C GLN A 46 -11.10 11.42 -8.31
N GLN A 47 -11.18 12.53 -7.59
CA GLN A 47 -12.16 13.60 -7.84
C GLN A 47 -12.09 14.19 -9.27
N HIS A 48 -10.93 14.08 -9.93
CA HIS A 48 -10.72 14.55 -11.31
C HIS A 48 -10.94 13.45 -12.36
N ARG A 49 -11.33 12.25 -11.96
CA ARG A 49 -11.57 11.10 -12.83
C ARG A 49 -13.00 10.59 -12.65
N GLU A 50 -13.94 11.24 -13.34
CA GLU A 50 -15.38 10.98 -13.21
C GLU A 50 -15.73 9.50 -13.32
N ALA A 51 -15.19 8.80 -14.32
CA ALA A 51 -15.44 7.37 -14.52
C ALA A 51 -14.95 6.50 -13.33
N ALA A 52 -13.79 6.82 -12.76
CA ALA A 52 -13.25 6.11 -11.60
C ALA A 52 -14.08 6.41 -10.34
N GLY A 53 -14.46 7.67 -10.14
CA GLY A 53 -15.32 8.09 -9.04
C GLY A 53 -16.68 7.42 -9.09
N ALA A 54 -17.31 7.35 -10.26
CA ALA A 54 -18.58 6.66 -10.46
C ALA A 54 -18.47 5.16 -10.15
N LEU A 55 -17.41 4.50 -10.62
CA LEU A 55 -17.19 3.07 -10.38
C LEU A 55 -16.98 2.76 -8.89
N ILE A 56 -16.16 3.56 -8.19
CA ILE A 56 -15.89 3.40 -6.75
C ILE A 56 -17.14 3.70 -5.91
N SER A 57 -17.93 4.70 -6.33
CA SER A 57 -19.17 5.06 -5.64
C SER A 57 -20.25 3.98 -5.80
N ALA A 58 -20.33 3.36 -6.98
CA ALA A 58 -21.31 2.32 -7.28
C ALA A 58 -20.95 0.95 -6.68
N ALA A 59 -19.68 0.70 -6.36
CA ALA A 59 -19.23 -0.56 -5.77
C ALA A 59 -19.79 -0.76 -4.36
N SER A 60 -20.34 -1.95 -4.10
CA SER A 60 -20.74 -2.40 -2.76
C SER A 60 -19.55 -2.53 -1.82
N ASP A 61 -19.80 -2.55 -0.51
CA ASP A 61 -18.75 -2.77 0.50
C ASP A 61 -18.05 -4.13 0.30
N SER A 62 -18.80 -5.16 -0.10
CA SER A 62 -18.23 -6.48 -0.42
C SER A 62 -17.31 -6.45 -1.64
N GLU A 63 -17.67 -5.72 -2.70
CA GLU A 63 -16.83 -5.58 -3.89
C GLU A 63 -15.56 -4.78 -3.57
N LEU A 64 -15.67 -3.71 -2.78
CA LEU A 64 -14.51 -2.94 -2.31
C LEU A 64 -13.59 -3.76 -1.41
N ALA A 65 -14.13 -4.50 -0.44
CA ALA A 65 -13.35 -5.40 0.41
C ALA A 65 -12.64 -6.47 -0.42
N ALA A 66 -13.33 -7.05 -1.41
CA ALA A 66 -12.76 -8.05 -2.30
C ALA A 66 -11.59 -7.52 -3.13
N VAL A 67 -11.66 -6.28 -3.66
CA VAL A 67 -10.51 -5.72 -4.40
C VAL A 67 -9.39 -5.28 -3.45
N MET A 68 -9.70 -4.71 -2.28
CA MET A 68 -8.68 -4.24 -1.33
C MET A 68 -7.88 -5.39 -0.73
N SER A 69 -8.53 -6.51 -0.42
CA SER A 69 -7.86 -7.72 0.09
C SER A 69 -6.84 -8.32 -0.87
N GLN A 70 -6.96 -8.05 -2.18
CA GLN A 70 -6.02 -8.54 -3.18
C GLN A 70 -4.72 -7.71 -3.24
N ILE A 71 -4.75 -6.44 -2.83
CA ILE A 71 -3.67 -5.49 -3.09
C ILE A 71 -2.37 -5.92 -2.40
N GLU A 72 -2.42 -6.29 -1.11
CA GLU A 72 -1.23 -6.73 -0.37
C GLU A 72 -0.58 -7.97 -1.03
N SER A 73 -1.38 -8.96 -1.41
CA SER A 73 -0.88 -10.20 -2.04
C SER A 73 -0.29 -9.99 -3.43
N ARG A 74 -0.66 -8.90 -4.13
CA ARG A 74 -0.28 -8.64 -5.52
C ARG A 74 0.84 -7.63 -5.65
N VAL A 75 1.10 -6.81 -4.63
CA VAL A 75 2.06 -5.69 -4.71
C VAL A 75 3.46 -6.14 -5.10
N ASP A 76 3.92 -7.31 -4.64
CA ASP A 76 5.26 -7.78 -4.99
C ASP A 76 5.35 -8.21 -6.46
N ARG A 77 4.38 -8.98 -6.94
CA ARG A 77 4.32 -9.42 -8.34
C ARG A 77 4.14 -8.25 -9.31
N GLU A 78 3.36 -7.23 -8.92
CA GLU A 78 3.01 -6.12 -9.80
C GLU A 78 4.02 -4.96 -9.75
N HIS A 79 4.68 -4.76 -8.60
CA HIS A 79 5.52 -3.60 -8.36
C HIS A 79 6.90 -3.92 -7.75
N ASN A 80 7.26 -5.19 -7.59
CA ASN A 80 8.57 -5.63 -7.10
C ASN A 80 8.94 -5.01 -5.72
N LEU A 81 7.98 -4.98 -4.79
CA LEU A 81 8.17 -4.38 -3.47
C LEU A 81 9.38 -4.99 -2.72
N ALA A 82 9.54 -6.31 -2.74
CA ALA A 82 10.69 -6.98 -2.12
C ALA A 82 12.02 -6.52 -2.75
N GLY A 83 12.05 -6.33 -4.08
CA GLY A 83 13.20 -5.75 -4.77
C GLY A 83 13.52 -4.34 -4.30
N HIS A 84 12.50 -3.49 -4.10
CA HIS A 84 12.69 -2.13 -3.58
C HIS A 84 13.17 -2.09 -2.13
N ILE A 85 12.76 -3.05 -1.30
CA ILE A 85 13.25 -3.21 0.09
C ILE A 85 14.70 -3.74 0.09
N ARG A 86 15.04 -4.72 -0.74
CA ARG A 86 16.44 -5.18 -0.90
C ARG A 86 17.36 -4.08 -1.40
N TRP A 87 16.90 -3.28 -2.36
CA TRP A 87 17.65 -2.12 -2.83
C TRP A 87 17.90 -1.12 -1.69
N LEU A 88 16.88 -0.82 -0.88
CA LEU A 88 17.04 0.05 0.30
C LEU A 88 18.05 -0.54 1.30
N ALA A 89 17.95 -1.84 1.59
CA ALA A 89 18.82 -2.51 2.54
C ALA A 89 20.29 -2.51 2.11
N TYR A 90 20.57 -2.92 0.88
CA TYR A 90 21.94 -3.18 0.43
C TYR A 90 22.53 -2.06 -0.43
N HIS A 91 21.78 -1.54 -1.41
CA HIS A 91 22.29 -0.49 -2.27
C HIS A 91 22.32 0.87 -1.55
N ALA A 92 21.29 1.21 -0.78
CA ALA A 92 21.29 2.43 0.05
C ALA A 92 21.95 2.22 1.44
N ALA A 93 22.51 1.04 1.70
CA ALA A 93 23.20 0.66 2.93
C ALA A 93 22.37 0.88 4.22
N ARG A 94 21.06 0.63 4.16
CA ARG A 94 20.13 0.79 5.30
C ARG A 94 19.79 -0.50 6.04
N HIS A 95 20.45 -1.62 5.72
CA HIS A 95 20.14 -2.92 6.33
C HIS A 95 20.12 -2.88 7.87
N ALA A 96 21.19 -2.38 8.50
CA ALA A 96 21.27 -2.31 9.97
C ALA A 96 20.20 -1.37 10.58
N GLU A 97 19.93 -0.23 9.92
CA GLU A 97 18.89 0.71 10.35
C GLU A 97 17.49 0.08 10.28
N LEU A 98 17.19 -0.68 9.22
CA LEU A 98 15.93 -1.42 9.09
C LEU A 98 15.77 -2.48 10.19
N GLN A 99 16.80 -3.26 10.49
CA GLN A 99 16.75 -4.28 11.54
C GLN A 99 16.57 -3.66 12.93
N ASN A 100 17.26 -2.56 13.22
CA ASN A 100 17.12 -1.86 14.49
C ASN A 100 15.71 -1.27 14.67
N LEU A 101 15.21 -0.56 13.65
CA LEU A 101 13.85 -0.01 13.69
C LEU A 101 12.79 -1.11 13.80
N LEU A 102 13.00 -2.26 13.15
CA LEU A 102 12.11 -3.41 13.27
C LEU A 102 12.11 -3.98 14.69
N ALA A 103 13.29 -4.17 15.29
CA ALA A 103 13.43 -4.66 16.66
C ALA A 103 12.79 -3.72 17.69
N GLU A 104 12.82 -2.41 17.43
CA GLU A 104 12.18 -1.37 18.25
C GLU A 104 10.68 -1.19 17.96
N GLY A 105 10.12 -1.90 16.96
CA GLY A 105 8.72 -1.76 16.56
C GLY A 105 8.38 -0.41 15.90
N LYS A 106 9.38 0.30 15.38
CA LYS A 106 9.29 1.65 14.79
C LYS A 106 8.87 1.63 13.33
N TYR A 107 7.66 1.14 13.05
CA TYR A 107 7.15 0.96 11.68
C TYR A 107 6.92 2.27 10.91
N ASN A 108 6.58 3.36 11.58
CA ASN A 108 6.41 4.66 10.92
C ASN A 108 7.74 5.21 10.43
N GLU A 109 8.81 4.96 11.18
CA GLU A 109 10.18 5.32 10.86
C GLU A 109 10.69 4.46 9.70
N ILE A 110 10.40 3.16 9.67
CA ILE A 110 10.69 2.28 8.51
C ILE A 110 10.01 2.83 7.25
N ARG A 111 8.72 3.17 7.35
CA ARG A 111 7.95 3.73 6.23
C ARG A 111 8.51 5.06 5.75
N SER A 112 8.90 5.93 6.69
CA SER A 112 9.52 7.22 6.39
C SER A 112 10.90 7.07 5.76
N LEU A 113 11.70 6.11 6.23
CA LEU A 113 13.00 5.77 5.67
C LEU A 113 12.84 5.32 4.21
N TYR A 114 11.95 4.36 3.96
CA TYR A 114 11.63 3.88 2.62
C TYR A 114 11.17 5.03 1.71
N TYR A 115 10.22 5.85 2.17
CA TYR A 115 9.70 6.97 1.38
C TYR A 115 10.82 7.94 0.98
N ARG A 116 11.69 8.35 1.91
CA ARG A 116 12.80 9.28 1.61
C ARG A 116 13.71 8.75 0.51
N HIS A 117 14.03 7.46 0.53
CA HIS A 117 14.91 6.85 -0.46
C HIS A 117 14.23 6.61 -1.81
N HIS A 118 12.92 6.37 -1.83
CA HIS A 118 12.16 6.15 -3.06
C HIS A 118 11.39 7.37 -3.54
N ASN A 119 11.45 8.54 -2.87
CA ASN A 119 10.62 9.71 -3.15
C ASN A 119 10.70 10.19 -4.61
N HIS A 120 11.87 10.02 -5.23
CA HIS A 120 12.13 10.34 -6.63
C HIS A 120 11.48 9.35 -7.62
N ASN A 121 11.14 8.15 -7.18
CA ASN A 121 10.54 7.08 -7.98
C ASN A 121 9.02 7.02 -7.72
N SER A 122 8.23 7.60 -8.63
CA SER A 122 6.76 7.60 -8.55
C SER A 122 6.15 6.20 -8.53
N ASN A 123 6.86 5.19 -9.04
CA ASN A 123 6.39 3.80 -9.07
C ASN A 123 6.72 3.03 -7.78
N ALA A 124 7.56 3.59 -6.90
CA ALA A 124 8.02 2.91 -5.69
C ALA A 124 7.66 3.64 -4.38
N ARG A 125 7.62 4.98 -4.37
CA ARG A 125 7.58 5.80 -3.14
C ARG A 125 6.45 5.45 -2.17
N PHE A 126 5.31 4.99 -2.68
CA PHE A 126 4.12 4.69 -1.88
C PHE A 126 3.77 3.20 -1.80
N LEU A 127 4.61 2.29 -2.29
CA LEU A 127 4.29 0.86 -2.29
C LEU A 127 4.03 0.30 -0.88
N LEU A 128 4.64 0.87 0.16
CA LEU A 128 4.35 0.47 1.54
C LEU A 128 2.91 0.77 1.97
N SER A 129 2.18 1.68 1.33
CA SER A 129 0.75 1.90 1.61
C SER A 129 -0.12 0.67 1.32
N CYS A 130 0.39 -0.26 0.50
CA CYS A 130 -0.27 -1.52 0.14
C CYS A 130 -0.23 -2.60 1.23
N VAL A 131 0.68 -2.47 2.21
CA VAL A 131 1.02 -3.59 3.11
C VAL A 131 0.84 -3.23 4.58
N SER A 132 0.45 -4.24 5.34
CA SER A 132 0.39 -4.25 6.79
C SER A 132 1.79 -4.17 7.41
N ASN A 133 1.87 -3.85 8.69
CA ASN A 133 3.14 -3.89 9.41
C ASN A 133 3.64 -5.33 9.59
N GLY A 134 2.75 -6.33 9.61
CA GLY A 134 3.11 -7.75 9.62
C GLY A 134 3.86 -8.15 8.35
N TYR A 135 3.28 -7.86 7.18
CA TYR A 135 3.92 -8.13 5.90
C TYR A 135 5.27 -7.39 5.77
N LEU A 136 5.33 -6.12 6.20
CA LEU A 136 6.57 -5.35 6.21
C LEU A 136 7.63 -5.96 7.14
N ALA A 137 7.25 -6.47 8.31
CA ALA A 137 8.15 -7.16 9.22
C ALA A 137 8.72 -8.42 8.57
N ASP A 138 7.88 -9.23 7.93
CA ASP A 138 8.31 -10.47 7.27
C ASP A 138 9.25 -10.19 6.10
N LEU A 139 8.99 -9.14 5.31
CA LEU A 139 9.90 -8.69 4.26
C LEU A 139 11.28 -8.31 4.79
N ILE A 140 11.35 -7.58 5.91
CA ILE A 140 12.63 -7.13 6.49
C ILE A 140 13.37 -8.28 7.16
N LYS A 141 12.66 -9.22 7.81
CA LYS A 141 13.25 -10.44 8.38
C LYS A 141 13.81 -11.38 7.32
N GLY A 142 13.24 -11.34 6.11
CA GLY A 142 13.70 -12.12 4.95
C GLY A 142 14.83 -11.48 4.14
N LEU A 143 15.43 -10.38 4.63
CA LEU A 143 16.63 -9.78 4.06
C LEU A 143 17.88 -10.61 4.40
#